data_AF-A0A2E0SHH1-F1
#
_entry.id   AF-A0A2E0SHH1-F1
#
_cell.length_a   1.000
_cell.length_b   1.000
_cell.length_c   1.000
_cell.angle_alpha   90.00
_cell.angle_beta   90.00
_cell.angle_gamma   90.00
#
_symmetry.space_group_name_H-M   'P 1'
#
loop_
_entity.id
_entity.type
_entity.pdbx_description
1 polymer ?
#
loop_
_entity_poly.entity_id
_entity_poly.type
_entity_poly.pdbx_seq_one_letter_code
_entity_poly.pdbx_strand_id
1 'polypeptide(L)'
;MKLAPTNNHCFSEELELLPLRHGLRIEDSRIWVIHRLEEYGPFDYEWSPDLQGMEMTYQGQKFGEYCNSNEYFADLSEFKLPTSVYSVATIALGTLIQAILNGKPSPQRESLILLRLRNSEFSKYAATEGDDQGPGAR
;
A
#
# COMPACT_ATOMS: atom_id res chain seq x y z
N MET A 1 9.94 -6.57 61.50
CA MET A 1 10.02 -5.87 60.20
C MET A 1 10.98 -6.63 59.30
N LYS A 2 10.46 -7.33 58.29
CA LYS A 2 11.24 -7.93 57.20
C LYS A 2 10.62 -7.42 55.90
N LEU A 3 11.47 -6.86 55.05
CA LEU A 3 11.14 -6.20 53.79
C LEU A 3 10.55 -7.20 52.79
N ALA A 4 9.50 -6.79 52.09
CA ALA A 4 8.94 -7.51 50.95
C ALA A 4 9.92 -7.47 49.77
N PRO A 5 10.00 -8.52 48.94
CA PRO A 5 10.73 -8.46 47.69
C PRO A 5 9.94 -7.62 46.69
N THR A 6 10.57 -6.56 46.17
CA THR A 6 10.10 -5.81 45.02
C THR A 6 10.18 -6.72 43.79
N ASN A 7 9.04 -7.25 43.35
CA ASN A 7 8.91 -7.85 42.03
C ASN A 7 9.06 -6.74 40.98
N ASN A 8 10.28 -6.58 40.46
CA ASN A 8 10.49 -5.97 39.15
C ASN A 8 9.92 -6.93 38.11
N HIS A 9 8.61 -6.88 37.87
CA HIS A 9 8.08 -7.26 36.58
C HIS A 9 8.48 -6.16 35.60
N CYS A 10 9.56 -6.46 34.89
CA CYS A 10 9.91 -5.85 33.62
C CYS A 10 8.67 -6.01 32.71
N PHE A 11 7.81 -4.99 32.69
CA PHE A 11 6.83 -4.82 31.64
C PHE A 11 7.64 -4.54 30.37
N SER A 12 7.88 -5.58 29.58
CA SER A 12 8.13 -5.39 28.16
C SER A 12 6.86 -4.77 27.60
N GLU A 13 6.88 -3.45 27.41
CA GLU A 13 5.96 -2.76 26.52
C GLU A 13 6.19 -3.35 25.11
N GLU A 14 5.49 -4.45 24.80
CA GLU A 14 5.08 -4.70 23.43
C GLU A 14 4.25 -3.48 23.04
N LEU A 15 4.91 -2.53 22.39
CA LEU A 15 4.29 -1.42 21.72
C LEU A 15 3.42 -2.06 20.63
N GLU A 16 2.20 -2.46 20.98
CA GLU A 16 1.20 -2.90 20.02
C GLU A 16 0.95 -1.71 19.09
N LEU A 17 1.67 -1.69 17.96
CA LEU A 17 1.44 -0.74 16.89
C LEU A 17 -0.04 -0.83 16.55
N LEU A 18 -0.78 0.23 16.86
CA LEU A 18 -2.20 0.26 16.55
C LEU A 18 -2.36 0.04 15.04
N PRO A 19 -3.22 -0.89 14.60
CA PRO A 19 -3.35 -1.20 13.20
C PRO A 19 -3.74 0.05 12.42
N LEU A 20 -3.10 0.25 11.27
CA LEU A 20 -3.40 1.40 10.42
C LEU A 20 -4.87 1.35 10.01
N ARG A 21 -5.62 2.41 10.32
CA ARG A 21 -7.00 2.51 9.85
C ARG A 21 -7.08 2.76 8.34
N HIS A 22 -6.11 3.49 7.80
CA HIS A 22 -5.90 3.71 6.37
C HIS A 22 -4.40 3.68 6.09
N GLY A 23 -4.01 3.06 4.99
CA GLY A 23 -2.60 2.94 4.64
C GLY A 23 -2.39 1.96 3.49
N LEU A 24 -1.13 1.61 3.27
CA LEU A 24 -0.74 0.53 2.38
C LEU A 24 0.07 -0.51 3.14
N ARG A 25 -0.11 -1.78 2.82
CA ARG A 25 0.92 -2.80 3.04
C ARG A 25 1.56 -3.10 1.68
N ILE A 26 2.88 -3.08 1.62
CA ILE A 26 3.63 -3.29 0.38
C ILE A 26 4.64 -4.40 0.62
N GLU A 27 4.58 -5.45 -0.20
CA GLU A 27 5.55 -6.55 -0.19
C GLU A 27 6.04 -6.76 -1.62
N ASP A 28 7.32 -6.47 -1.86
CA ASP A 28 7.93 -6.44 -3.20
C ASP A 28 7.17 -5.54 -4.19
N SER A 29 6.38 -6.11 -5.09
CA SER A 29 5.51 -5.40 -6.03
C SER A 29 4.03 -5.41 -5.63
N ARG A 30 3.67 -6.22 -4.64
CA ARG A 30 2.28 -6.42 -4.23
C ARG A 30 1.86 -5.32 -3.27
N ILE A 31 0.67 -4.81 -3.50
CA ILE A 31 0.11 -3.69 -2.75
C ILE A 31 -1.22 -4.15 -2.16
N TRP A 32 -1.40 -3.94 -0.87
CA TRP A 32 -2.69 -4.03 -0.22
C TRP A 32 -3.09 -2.65 0.27
N VAL A 33 -4.33 -2.26 0.00
CA VAL A 33 -4.91 -1.03 0.50
C VAL A 33 -5.61 -1.33 1.81
N ILE A 34 -5.19 -0.68 2.88
CA ILE A 34 -5.87 -0.74 4.16
C ILE A 34 -6.93 0.36 4.18
N HIS A 35 -8.19 0.00 4.34
CA HIS A 35 -9.32 0.92 4.41
C HIS A 35 -10.26 0.54 5.54
N ARG A 36 -10.41 1.44 6.53
CA ARG A 36 -11.25 1.22 7.70
C ARG A 36 -10.91 -0.07 8.45
N LEU A 37 -9.61 -0.35 8.61
CA LEU A 37 -9.06 -1.57 9.24
C LEU A 37 -9.27 -2.87 8.45
N GLU A 38 -9.83 -2.80 7.24
CA GLU A 38 -9.91 -3.93 6.34
C GLU A 38 -8.81 -3.84 5.28
N GLU A 39 -8.25 -4.99 4.92
CA GLU A 39 -7.21 -5.10 3.92
C GLU A 39 -7.78 -5.57 2.58
N TYR A 40 -7.43 -4.86 1.51
CA TYR A 40 -7.86 -5.16 0.16
C TYR A 40 -6.64 -5.40 -0.72
N GLY A 41 -6.46 -6.62 -1.21
CA GLY A 41 -5.36 -6.98 -2.11
C GLY A 41 -5.19 -8.49 -2.26
N PRO A 42 -4.08 -8.94 -2.87
CA PRO A 42 -3.06 -8.09 -3.48
C PRO A 42 -3.57 -7.42 -4.76
N PHE A 43 -3.20 -6.16 -4.94
CA PHE A 43 -3.06 -5.54 -6.24
C PHE A 43 -1.62 -5.77 -6.71
N ASP A 44 -1.45 -6.27 -7.92
CA ASP A 44 -0.15 -6.62 -8.49
C ASP A 44 -0.14 -6.33 -9.99
N TYR A 45 0.99 -6.62 -10.64
CA TYR A 45 1.09 -6.59 -12.08
C TYR A 45 1.81 -7.84 -12.61
N GLU A 46 1.52 -8.17 -13.87
CA GLU A 46 2.20 -9.22 -14.62
C GLU A 46 2.59 -8.69 -16.00
N TRP A 47 3.64 -9.23 -16.61
CA TRP A 47 3.90 -8.96 -18.03
C TRP A 47 2.82 -9.66 -18.86
N SER A 48 2.29 -8.98 -19.86
CA SER A 48 1.37 -9.63 -20.80
C SER A 48 2.05 -10.84 -21.45
N PRO A 49 1.32 -11.92 -21.80
CA PRO A 49 1.92 -13.11 -22.39
C PRO A 49 2.68 -12.85 -23.70
N ASP A 50 2.27 -11.82 -24.44
CA ASP A 50 2.91 -11.36 -25.67
C ASP A 50 4.04 -10.34 -25.45
N LEU A 51 4.30 -9.97 -24.19
CA LEU A 51 5.31 -9.00 -23.73
C LEU A 51 5.14 -7.59 -24.34
N GLN A 52 3.95 -7.24 -24.83
CA GLN A 52 3.66 -5.92 -25.38
C GLN A 52 3.17 -4.92 -24.35
N GLY A 53 2.83 -5.37 -23.14
CA GLY A 53 2.32 -4.51 -22.07
C GLY A 53 2.45 -5.15 -20.69
N MET A 54 1.83 -4.51 -19.71
CA MET A 54 1.73 -5.02 -18.35
C MET A 54 0.26 -5.11 -17.96
N GLU A 55 -0.16 -6.25 -17.44
CA GLU A 55 -1.51 -6.49 -16.94
C GLU A 55 -1.57 -6.15 -15.46
N MET A 56 -2.60 -5.41 -15.04
CA MET A 56 -2.87 -5.08 -13.65
C MET A 56 -3.84 -6.11 -13.09
N THR A 57 -3.51 -6.70 -11.93
CA THR A 57 -4.28 -7.81 -11.36
C THR A 57 -4.72 -7.51 -9.93
N TYR A 58 -5.91 -7.98 -9.57
CA TYR A 58 -6.45 -7.96 -8.22
C TYR A 58 -6.83 -9.39 -7.85
N GLN A 59 -6.22 -9.94 -6.81
CA GLN A 59 -6.39 -11.35 -6.43
C GLN A 59 -6.16 -12.33 -7.60
N GLY A 60 -5.19 -12.01 -8.47
CA GLY A 60 -4.85 -12.80 -9.66
C GLY A 60 -5.81 -12.65 -10.83
N GLN A 61 -6.82 -11.78 -10.75
CA GLN A 61 -7.74 -11.49 -11.86
C GLN A 61 -7.35 -10.17 -12.52
N LYS A 62 -7.20 -10.18 -13.85
CA LYS A 62 -6.88 -8.98 -14.63
C LYS A 62 -8.04 -7.99 -14.55
N PHE A 63 -7.74 -6.78 -14.10
CA PHE A 63 -8.70 -5.67 -14.08
C PHE A 63 -8.26 -4.51 -14.99
N GLY A 64 -7.03 -4.55 -15.50
CA GLY A 64 -6.53 -3.48 -16.32
C GLY A 64 -5.24 -3.80 -17.04
N GLU A 65 -4.78 -2.83 -17.83
CA GLU A 65 -3.63 -2.97 -18.70
C GLU A 65 -2.93 -1.62 -18.89
N TYR A 66 -1.61 -1.68 -18.84
CA TYR A 66 -0.72 -0.64 -19.29
C TYR A 66 -0.25 -0.97 -20.71
N CYS A 67 -0.67 -0.14 -21.68
CA CYS A 67 -0.26 -0.31 -23.07
C CYS A 67 0.93 0.59 -23.41
N ASN A 68 0.89 1.86 -22.98
CA ASN A 68 1.97 2.83 -23.20
C ASN A 68 1.85 4.02 -22.23
N SER A 69 2.82 4.94 -22.27
CA SER A 69 2.89 6.09 -21.36
C SER A 69 1.63 6.96 -21.30
N ASN A 70 0.78 6.90 -22.33
CA ASN A 70 -0.42 7.73 -22.48
C ASN A 70 -1.73 6.93 -22.41
N GLU A 71 -1.67 5.59 -22.45
CA GLU A 71 -2.84 4.72 -22.52
C GLU A 71 -2.80 3.66 -21.41
N TYR A 72 -3.74 3.79 -20.48
CA TYR A 72 -3.99 2.86 -19.40
C TYR A 72 -5.48 2.56 -19.38
N PHE A 73 -5.83 1.29 -19.21
CA PHE A 73 -7.21 0.87 -18.99
C PHE A 73 -7.30 0.17 -17.65
N ALA A 74 -8.27 0.53 -16.83
CA ALA A 74 -8.53 -0.14 -15.56
C ALA A 74 -10.03 -0.12 -15.28
N ASP A 75 -10.60 -1.29 -15.01
CA ASP A 75 -11.97 -1.46 -14.57
C ASP A 75 -12.01 -2.43 -13.39
N LEU A 76 -12.18 -1.88 -12.19
CA LEU A 76 -12.33 -2.64 -10.96
C LEU A 76 -13.81 -2.74 -10.52
N SER A 77 -14.75 -2.34 -11.39
CA SER A 77 -16.18 -2.26 -11.04
C SER A 77 -16.77 -3.63 -10.69
N GLU A 78 -16.29 -4.70 -11.33
CA GLU A 78 -16.74 -6.07 -11.09
C GLU A 78 -16.48 -6.56 -9.66
N PHE A 79 -15.43 -6.04 -9.01
CA PHE A 79 -15.02 -6.43 -7.66
C PHE A 79 -15.79 -5.69 -6.55
N LYS A 80 -16.61 -4.70 -6.91
CA LYS A 80 -17.48 -3.95 -5.97
C LYS A 80 -16.72 -3.36 -4.77
N LEU A 81 -15.48 -2.94 -4.99
CA LEU A 81 -14.62 -2.37 -3.96
C LEU A 81 -15.10 -0.98 -3.54
N PRO A 82 -14.77 -0.52 -2.32
CA PRO A 82 -14.95 0.88 -1.96
C PRO A 82 -14.25 1.79 -2.96
N THR A 83 -14.89 2.88 -3.39
CA THR A 83 -14.32 3.81 -4.38
C THR A 83 -12.92 4.30 -3.98
N SER A 84 -12.68 4.56 -2.70
CA SER A 84 -11.36 4.95 -2.23
C SER A 84 -10.31 3.83 -2.38
N VAL A 85 -10.69 2.57 -2.20
CA VAL A 85 -9.77 1.44 -2.39
C VAL A 85 -9.37 1.35 -3.85
N TYR A 86 -10.35 1.38 -4.76
CA TYR A 86 -10.12 1.42 -6.20
C TYR A 86 -9.18 2.56 -6.63
N SER A 87 -9.44 3.80 -6.17
CA SER A 87 -8.64 4.96 -6.56
C SER A 87 -7.22 4.89 -6.00
N VAL A 88 -7.06 4.49 -4.74
CA VAL A 88 -5.74 4.35 -4.11
C VAL A 88 -4.93 3.25 -4.79
N ALA A 89 -5.54 2.09 -5.07
CA ALA A 89 -4.90 0.99 -5.76
C ALA A 89 -4.42 1.41 -7.16
N THR A 90 -5.27 2.09 -7.93
CA THR A 90 -4.92 2.58 -9.27
C THR A 90 -3.76 3.58 -9.22
N ILE A 91 -3.76 4.52 -8.27
CA ILE A 91 -2.65 5.48 -8.10
C ILE A 91 -1.35 4.75 -7.73
N ALA A 92 -1.42 3.83 -6.76
CA ALA A 92 -0.25 3.14 -6.25
C ALA A 92 0.36 2.22 -7.32
N LEU A 93 -0.47 1.42 -7.99
CA LEU A 93 -0.03 0.49 -9.03
C LEU A 93 0.45 1.21 -10.29
N GLY A 94 -0.26 2.26 -10.73
CA GLY A 94 0.19 3.11 -11.84
C GLY A 94 1.53 3.77 -11.55
N THR A 95 1.73 4.25 -10.31
CA THR A 95 3.03 4.81 -9.88
C THR A 95 4.12 3.75 -9.84
N LEU A 96 3.82 2.55 -9.36
CA LEU A 96 4.75 1.43 -9.33
C LEU A 96 5.21 1.04 -10.75
N ILE A 97 4.26 0.85 -11.67
CA ILE A 97 4.52 0.51 -13.07
C ILE A 97 5.41 1.59 -13.72
N GLN A 98 5.06 2.86 -13.57
CA GLN A 98 5.90 3.95 -14.09
C GLN A 98 7.30 3.95 -13.47
N ALA A 99 7.43 3.68 -12.17
CA ALA A 99 8.73 3.62 -11.52
C ALA A 99 9.58 2.46 -12.06
N ILE A 100 8.98 1.30 -12.32
CA ILE A 100 9.65 0.12 -12.91
C ILE A 100 10.14 0.44 -14.32
N LEU A 101 9.28 1.00 -15.17
CA LEU A 101 9.61 1.35 -16.56
C LEU A 101 10.73 2.40 -16.64
N ASN A 102 10.81 3.29 -15.65
CA ASN A 102 11.88 4.27 -15.51
C ASN A 102 13.13 3.73 -14.78
N GLY A 103 13.23 2.42 -14.54
CA GLY A 103 14.40 1.77 -13.94
C GLY A 103 14.64 2.14 -12.47
N LYS A 104 13.60 2.55 -11.72
CA LYS A 104 13.75 2.87 -10.31
C LYS A 104 13.97 1.60 -9.47
N PRO A 105 14.93 1.60 -8.52
CA PRO A 105 15.15 0.48 -7.61
C PRO A 105 14.05 0.38 -6.56
N SER A 106 13.86 -0.81 -5.98
CA SER A 106 12.74 -1.11 -5.06
C SER A 106 12.50 -0.07 -3.96
N PRO A 107 13.52 0.38 -3.19
CA PRO A 107 13.30 1.34 -2.10
C PRO A 107 12.75 2.70 -2.55
N GLN A 108 13.01 3.09 -3.81
CA GLN A 108 12.51 4.34 -4.36
C GLN A 108 11.06 4.23 -4.82
N ARG A 109 10.57 3.02 -5.15
CA ARG A 109 9.22 2.81 -5.69
C ARG A 109 8.17 3.12 -4.62
N GLU A 110 8.34 2.58 -3.42
CA GLU A 110 7.46 2.87 -2.28
C GLU A 110 7.45 4.36 -1.95
N SER A 111 8.63 4.98 -1.87
CA SER A 111 8.74 6.42 -1.63
C SER A 111 7.94 7.26 -2.64
N LEU A 112 7.96 6.85 -3.92
CA LEU A 112 7.19 7.52 -4.98
C LEU A 112 5.69 7.31 -4.84
N ILE A 113 5.24 6.11 -4.47
CA ILE A 113 3.83 5.80 -4.20
C ILE A 113 3.31 6.70 -3.05
N LEU A 114 4.02 6.71 -1.92
CA LEU A 114 3.65 7.51 -0.76
C LEU A 114 3.66 9.01 -1.09
N LEU A 115 4.66 9.48 -1.84
CA LEU A 115 4.70 10.86 -2.32
C LEU A 115 3.50 11.21 -3.21
N ARG A 116 3.06 10.30 -4.09
CA ARG A 116 1.89 10.52 -4.94
C ARG A 116 0.60 10.55 -4.14
N LEU A 117 0.44 9.66 -3.17
CA LEU A 117 -0.72 9.68 -2.29
C LEU A 117 -0.78 10.95 -1.44
N ARG A 118 0.35 11.39 -0.85
CA ARG A 118 0.44 12.66 -0.08
C ARG A 118 -0.02 13.88 -0.90
N ASN A 119 0.28 13.88 -2.19
CA ASN A 119 -0.05 14.97 -3.11
C ASN A 119 -1.40 14.78 -3.84
N SER A 120 -2.28 13.91 -3.33
CA SER A 120 -3.61 13.64 -3.87
C SER A 120 -4.69 13.84 -2.79
N GLU A 121 -5.96 13.70 -3.15
CA GLU A 121 -7.06 13.64 -2.17
C GLU A 121 -7.00 12.42 -1.23
N PHE A 122 -6.11 11.46 -1.50
CA PHE A 122 -5.90 10.24 -0.73
C PHE A 122 -4.70 10.30 0.23
N SER A 123 -4.28 11.50 0.63
CA SER A 123 -3.13 11.70 1.54
C SER A 123 -3.19 10.89 2.84
N LYS A 124 -4.39 10.60 3.35
CA LYS A 124 -4.60 9.73 4.53
C LYS A 124 -4.16 8.27 4.36
N TYR A 125 -3.94 7.79 3.13
CA TYR A 125 -3.42 6.44 2.85
C TYR A 125 -1.89 6.43 2.71
N ALA A 126 -1.23 7.59 2.82
CA ALA A 126 0.20 7.70 2.57
C ALA A 126 1.06 7.35 3.79
N ALA A 127 0.82 6.17 4.34
CA ALA A 127 1.56 5.53 5.42
C ALA A 127 1.61 4.02 5.17
N THR A 128 2.70 3.38 5.58
CA THR A 128 2.85 1.91 5.53
C THR A 128 2.85 1.28 6.92
N GLU A 129 2.46 0.00 7.00
CA GLU A 129 2.54 -0.73 8.27
C GLU A 129 4.01 -0.72 8.76
N GLY A 130 4.24 -0.18 9.96
CA GLY A 130 5.58 0.06 10.49
C GLY A 130 6.08 1.51 10.41
N ASP A 131 5.35 2.41 9.75
CA ASP A 131 5.56 3.86 9.90
C ASP A 131 5.11 4.29 11.31
N ASP A 132 6.08 4.68 12.14
CA ASP A 132 5.88 5.32 13.45
C ASP A 132 5.15 6.66 13.25
N GLN A 133 3.82 6.63 13.14
CA GLN A 133 3.00 7.83 13.28
C GLN A 133 2.96 8.23 14.75
N GLY A 134 4.07 8.81 15.23
CA GLY A 134 4.04 9.70 16.38
C GLY A 134 2.97 10.78 16.17
N PRO A 135 2.26 11.21 17.23
CA PRO A 135 1.09 12.06 17.10
C PRO A 135 1.49 13.40 16.47
N GLY A 136 1.00 13.64 15.26
CA GLY A 136 1.02 14.94 14.62
C GLY A 136 0.09 15.90 15.38
N ALA A 137 0.61 16.49 16.46
CA ALA A 137 0.02 17.64 17.11
C ALA A 137 0.26 18.88 16.25
N ARG A 138 -0.80 19.42 15.63
CA ARG A 138 -1.04 20.85 15.49
C ARG A 138 -2.53 21.14 15.52
#